data_AF-A0A0Q6TFC1-F1
#
_entry.id   AF-A0A0Q6TFC1-F1
#
_cell.length_a   1.000
_cell.length_b   1.000
_cell.length_c   1.000
_cell.angle_alpha   90.00
_cell.angle_beta   90.00
_cell.angle_gamma   90.00
#
_symmetry.space_group_name_H-M   'P 1'
#
loop_
_entity.id
_entity.type
_entity.pdbx_description
1 polymer ?
#
loop_
_entity_poly.entity_id
_entity_poly.type
_entity_poly.pdbx_seq_one_letter_code
_entity_poly.pdbx_strand_id
1 'polypeptide(L)'
;MNNEADPATFHKLYGTRTSRLVYRGDDFPDYLLMTALVWLVAACAFGPRHPLAWITLGLCAWMVWAFRVRHGWELAVPKIARRPQDALYMVVYKLRNMRLAWIVAAAALLVENYVIWRTPGLPHHTALMRRIAFGLFYTHLAVLTVYRSAILVAHLREKAHVRAFLMETSWKAALARQPSIAIEIVHAYCTGLLTHILLLAPWYLAITYFNFSLVLLPLTVPLGFYIHSRFLKVVNLWFYRDHWLAHHSELEFLYLHGPHHDAIPSGLIGVSGNGYLEGVLRHTMGGPGIFYNPVTTFLIHCFDVKVDIDGHQFIPGVYPHVPTSVQLINQHSTHHFGKLEPYSLGLKLDQPGVPEDLLRRARVFTKEQQNSAELDERLTGFKWDNPRFRQYIDLYEKYLAMKSRESISEQPASLEP
;
A
#
# COMPACT_ATOMS: atom_id res chain seq x y z
N MET A 1 -20.52 -1.98 17.27
CA MET A 1 -20.15 -0.56 17.07
C MET A 1 -21.01 -0.05 15.94
N ASN A 2 -21.77 1.03 16.15
CA ASN A 2 -22.61 1.62 15.12
C ASN A 2 -21.75 1.97 13.90
N ASN A 3 -22.20 1.56 12.72
CA ASN A 3 -21.56 1.89 11.43
C ASN A 3 -21.86 3.34 10.99
N GLU A 4 -22.30 4.21 11.90
CA GLU A 4 -22.58 5.59 11.57
C GLU A 4 -21.25 6.35 11.44
N ALA A 5 -21.00 6.85 10.22
CA ALA A 5 -19.86 7.68 9.88
C ALA A 5 -20.04 9.07 10.51
N ASP A 6 -19.70 9.20 11.80
CA ASP A 6 -19.70 10.46 12.54
C ASP A 6 -18.33 11.16 12.41
N PRO A 7 -18.25 12.37 11.82
CA PRO A 7 -17.01 13.15 11.71
C PRO A 7 -16.33 13.39 13.06
N ALA A 8 -17.08 13.60 14.15
CA ALA A 8 -16.49 13.85 15.47
C ALA A 8 -15.68 12.64 15.98
N THR A 9 -16.10 11.44 15.60
CA THR A 9 -15.38 10.21 15.88
C THR A 9 -14.23 9.97 14.89
N PHE A 10 -14.50 10.13 13.60
CA PHE A 10 -13.56 9.80 12.52
C PHE A 10 -12.43 10.82 12.33
N HIS A 11 -12.62 12.07 12.72
CA HIS A 11 -11.63 13.15 12.63
C HIS A 11 -11.08 13.56 13.99
N LYS A 12 -11.32 12.76 15.03
CA LYS A 12 -10.74 13.00 16.35
C LYS A 12 -9.21 12.90 16.28
N LEU A 13 -8.52 13.97 16.65
CA LEU A 13 -7.08 14.02 16.74
C LEU A 13 -6.69 14.63 18.09
N TYR A 14 -5.85 13.93 18.85
CA TYR A 14 -5.06 14.43 19.97
C TYR A 14 -3.81 15.15 19.45
N GLY A 15 -3.51 16.31 20.00
CA GLY A 15 -2.38 17.13 19.60
C GLY A 15 -2.65 18.01 18.39
N THR A 16 -1.58 18.47 17.73
CA THR A 16 -1.67 19.46 16.65
C THR A 16 -2.09 18.81 15.35
N ARG A 17 -3.14 19.35 14.73
CA ARG A 17 -3.56 18.97 13.36
C ARG A 17 -2.66 19.64 12.34
N THR A 18 -2.07 18.86 11.45
CA THR A 18 -1.27 19.38 10.33
C THR A 18 -1.50 18.51 9.11
N SER A 19 -1.99 19.12 8.03
CA SER A 19 -2.19 18.43 6.77
C SER A 19 -0.89 18.33 5.97
N ARG A 20 -0.50 17.12 5.57
CA ARG A 20 0.76 16.84 4.86
C ARG A 20 0.51 15.95 3.64
N LEU A 21 1.22 16.23 2.54
CA LEU A 21 1.26 15.41 1.31
C LEU A 21 2.68 15.22 0.78
N VAL A 22 3.63 16.04 1.21
CA VAL A 22 5.01 16.02 0.71
C VAL A 22 5.98 16.22 1.86
N TYR A 23 7.18 15.69 1.69
CA TYR A 23 8.33 16.02 2.52
C TYR A 23 8.89 17.42 2.18
N ARG A 24 9.71 17.92 3.09
CA ARG A 24 10.44 19.18 3.05
C ARG A 24 11.89 18.94 3.48
N GLY A 25 12.78 19.88 3.18
CA GLY A 25 14.18 19.80 3.58
C GLY A 25 14.39 19.63 5.08
N ASP A 26 13.54 20.28 5.90
CA ASP A 26 13.58 20.19 7.38
C ASP A 26 13.09 18.86 7.96
N ASP A 27 12.52 17.98 7.14
CA ASP A 27 12.12 16.63 7.57
C ASP A 27 13.27 15.61 7.47
N PHE A 28 14.42 15.98 6.90
CA PHE A 28 15.56 15.07 6.69
C PHE A 28 16.00 14.32 7.97
N PRO A 29 16.10 14.95 9.15
CA PRO A 29 16.45 14.25 10.40
C PRO A 29 15.41 13.20 10.80
N ASP A 30 14.11 13.48 10.67
CA ASP A 30 13.05 12.51 10.94
C ASP A 30 13.09 11.36 9.92
N TYR A 31 13.40 11.65 8.66
CA TYR A 31 13.55 10.65 7.61
C TYR A 31 14.74 9.70 7.88
N LEU A 32 15.87 10.22 8.38
CA LEU A 32 17.02 9.41 8.83
C LEU A 32 16.65 8.49 9.99
N LEU A 33 15.92 9.01 10.99
CA LEU A 33 15.47 8.20 12.12
C LEU A 33 14.48 7.11 11.67
N MET A 34 13.52 7.46 10.82
CA MET A 34 12.56 6.52 10.27
C MET A 34 13.26 5.41 9.47
N THR A 35 14.22 5.74 8.59
CA THR A 35 14.98 4.73 7.82
C THR A 35 15.86 3.85 8.71
N ALA A 36 16.43 4.38 9.79
CA ALA A 36 17.14 3.59 10.79
C ALA A 36 16.20 2.61 11.52
N LEU A 37 14.99 3.06 11.89
CA LEU A 37 13.96 2.21 12.49
C LEU A 37 13.48 1.11 11.52
N VAL A 38 13.35 1.43 10.24
CA VAL A 38 13.01 0.46 9.18
C VAL A 38 14.05 -0.66 9.12
N TRP A 39 15.35 -0.32 9.09
CA TRP A 39 16.40 -1.33 9.13
C TRP A 39 16.38 -2.14 10.43
N LEU A 40 16.16 -1.48 11.58
CA LEU A 40 16.06 -2.15 12.87
C LEU A 40 14.92 -3.18 12.88
N VAL A 41 13.73 -2.83 12.38
CA VAL A 41 12.61 -3.78 12.26
C VAL A 41 13.01 -4.98 11.40
N ALA A 42 13.64 -4.77 10.26
CA ALA A 42 14.08 -5.87 9.40
C ALA A 42 15.17 -6.75 10.08
N ALA A 43 16.14 -6.14 10.76
CA ALA A 43 17.19 -6.84 11.49
C ALA A 43 16.61 -7.66 12.66
N CYS A 44 15.62 -7.13 13.38
CA CYS A 44 14.92 -7.85 14.44
C CYS A 44 14.01 -8.96 13.91
N ALA A 45 13.33 -8.74 12.79
CA ALA A 45 12.40 -9.72 12.23
C ALA A 45 13.11 -10.90 11.54
N PHE A 46 14.11 -10.61 10.70
CA PHE A 46 14.79 -11.62 9.88
C PHE A 46 16.12 -12.09 10.49
N GLY A 47 16.72 -11.30 11.39
CA GLY A 47 18.07 -11.46 11.89
C GLY A 47 19.08 -10.57 11.14
N PRO A 48 20.10 -10.00 11.81
CA PRO A 48 21.01 -9.01 11.21
C PRO A 48 21.93 -9.60 10.12
N ARG A 49 22.08 -10.92 10.07
CA ARG A 49 22.86 -11.62 9.03
C ARG A 49 21.99 -12.10 7.86
N HIS A 50 20.67 -11.95 7.94
CA HIS A 50 19.76 -12.44 6.92
C HIS A 50 19.84 -11.58 5.65
N PRO A 51 19.80 -12.16 4.43
CA PRO A 51 19.87 -11.40 3.18
C PRO A 51 18.83 -10.28 3.08
N LEU A 52 17.60 -10.51 3.55
CA LEU A 52 16.56 -9.47 3.56
C LEU A 52 16.91 -8.25 4.44
N ALA A 53 17.64 -8.43 5.55
CA ALA A 53 18.08 -7.31 6.38
C ALA A 53 19.15 -6.47 5.65
N TRP A 54 20.05 -7.12 4.90
CA TRP A 54 21.05 -6.43 4.07
C TRP A 54 20.45 -5.71 2.86
N ILE A 55 19.49 -6.35 2.17
CA ILE A 55 18.73 -5.71 1.09
C ILE A 55 17.99 -4.48 1.63
N THR A 56 17.35 -4.61 2.79
CA THR A 56 16.68 -3.49 3.47
C THR A 56 17.65 -2.36 3.77
N LEU A 57 18.85 -2.65 4.29
CA LEU A 57 19.88 -1.65 4.56
C LEU A 57 20.30 -0.91 3.29
N GLY A 58 20.55 -1.64 2.19
CA GLY A 58 20.91 -1.05 0.90
C GLY A 58 19.80 -0.15 0.35
N LEU A 59 18.54 -0.58 0.45
CA LEU A 59 17.38 0.24 0.08
C LEU A 59 17.27 1.48 0.97
N CYS A 60 17.45 1.36 2.29
CA CYS A 60 17.45 2.52 3.19
C CYS A 60 18.52 3.54 2.82
N ALA A 61 19.74 3.09 2.51
CA ALA A 61 20.83 3.96 2.07
C ALA A 61 20.48 4.70 0.76
N TRP A 62 19.90 3.99 -0.21
CA TRP A 62 19.38 4.60 -1.44
C TRP A 62 18.29 5.64 -1.15
N MET A 63 17.33 5.32 -0.27
CA MET A 63 16.24 6.22 0.09
C MET A 63 16.74 7.50 0.76
N VAL A 64 17.74 7.41 1.63
CA VAL A 64 18.38 8.59 2.25
C VAL A 64 19.09 9.45 1.20
N TRP A 65 19.82 8.83 0.27
CA TRP A 65 20.46 9.55 -0.83
C TRP A 65 19.42 10.25 -1.71
N ALA A 66 18.36 9.54 -2.12
CA ALA A 66 17.31 10.07 -2.98
C ALA A 66 16.57 11.23 -2.31
N PHE A 67 16.29 11.15 -1.00
CA PHE A 67 15.69 12.25 -0.24
C PHE A 67 16.53 13.52 -0.37
N ARG A 68 17.86 13.44 -0.15
CA ARG A 68 18.76 14.61 -0.23
C ARG A 68 18.75 15.24 -1.62
N VAL A 69 18.71 14.41 -2.67
CA VAL A 69 18.67 14.89 -4.05
C VAL A 69 17.34 15.59 -4.35
N ARG A 70 16.22 15.07 -3.83
CA ARG A 70 14.86 15.51 -4.19
C ARG A 70 14.35 16.68 -3.36
N HIS A 71 14.63 16.66 -2.05
CA HIS A 71 14.11 17.64 -1.08
C HIS A 71 15.19 18.56 -0.51
N GLY A 72 16.46 18.26 -0.76
CA GLY A 72 17.57 18.87 -0.03
C GLY A 72 17.71 18.29 1.38
N TRP A 73 18.43 18.99 2.23
CA TRP A 73 18.56 18.63 3.64
C TRP A 73 18.74 19.89 4.48
N GLU A 74 18.04 19.94 5.60
CA GLU A 74 18.21 20.94 6.63
C GLU A 74 18.35 20.24 7.98
N LEU A 75 19.24 20.75 8.83
CA LEU A 75 19.35 20.25 10.20
C LEU A 75 18.24 20.88 11.03
N ALA A 76 17.33 20.05 11.49
CA ALA A 76 16.27 20.39 12.43
C ALA A 76 16.28 19.40 13.60
N VAL A 77 15.68 19.79 14.72
CA VAL A 77 15.40 18.84 15.79
C VAL A 77 14.22 17.97 15.33
N PRO A 78 14.37 16.62 15.32
CA PRO A 78 13.32 15.72 14.87
C PRO A 78 11.97 15.99 15.56
N LYS A 79 10.86 15.92 14.82
CA LYS A 79 9.52 16.16 15.38
C LYS A 79 9.22 15.20 16.53
N ILE A 80 9.69 13.96 16.46
CA ILE A 80 9.52 12.97 17.55
C ILE A 80 10.21 13.40 18.85
N ALA A 81 11.33 14.11 18.77
CA ALA A 81 12.04 14.62 19.95
C ALA A 81 11.38 15.89 20.50
N ARG A 82 10.81 16.74 19.63
CA ARG A 82 10.06 17.94 20.05
C ARG A 82 8.72 17.60 20.69
N ARG A 83 8.07 16.53 20.22
CA ARG A 83 6.72 16.12 20.62
C ARG A 83 6.63 14.60 20.85
N PRO A 84 7.34 14.06 21.85
CA PRO A 84 7.37 12.61 22.09
C PRO A 84 6.00 12.01 22.38
N GLN A 85 5.06 12.79 22.95
CA GLN A 85 3.68 12.37 23.18
C GLN A 85 2.93 12.01 21.89
N ASP A 86 3.31 12.58 20.73
CA ASP A 86 2.65 12.27 19.46
C ASP A 86 2.91 10.82 19.03
N ALA A 87 4.02 10.21 19.46
CA ALA A 87 4.29 8.79 19.27
C ALA A 87 3.34 7.90 20.10
N LEU A 88 2.98 8.33 21.32
CA LEU A 88 1.97 7.64 22.13
C LEU A 88 0.59 7.77 21.50
N TYR A 89 0.24 8.96 20.99
CA TYR A 89 -1.03 9.17 20.30
C TYR A 89 -1.16 8.29 19.06
N MET A 90 -0.10 8.15 18.27
CA MET A 90 -0.05 7.22 17.14
C MET A 90 -0.45 5.80 17.54
N VAL A 91 0.15 5.26 18.61
CA VAL A 91 -0.20 3.92 19.14
C VAL A 91 -1.67 3.87 19.57
N VAL A 92 -2.14 4.88 20.32
CA VAL A 92 -3.53 4.95 20.78
C VAL A 92 -4.50 4.97 19.58
N TYR A 93 -4.18 5.68 18.50
CA TYR A 93 -5.02 5.68 17.31
C TYR A 93 -5.09 4.31 16.65
N LYS A 94 -3.95 3.62 16.49
CA LYS A 94 -3.93 2.27 15.90
C LYS A 94 -4.77 1.31 16.74
N LEU A 95 -4.59 1.32 18.07
CA LEU A 95 -5.40 0.51 18.99
C LEU A 95 -6.90 0.82 18.89
N ARG A 96 -7.29 2.10 18.81
CA ARG A 96 -8.70 2.49 18.66
C ARG A 96 -9.28 2.16 17.29
N ASN A 97 -8.44 1.99 16.27
CA ASN A 97 -8.87 1.59 14.93
C ASN A 97 -8.91 0.06 14.76
N MET A 98 -8.46 -0.73 15.73
CA MET A 98 -8.54 -2.20 15.69
C MET A 98 -9.97 -2.68 15.50
N ARG A 99 -10.14 -3.74 14.69
CA ARG A 99 -11.44 -4.33 14.38
C ARG A 99 -11.56 -5.71 15.01
N LEU A 100 -12.79 -6.13 15.31
CA LEU A 100 -13.06 -7.44 15.93
C LEU A 100 -12.47 -8.62 15.13
N ALA A 101 -12.43 -8.52 13.80
CA ALA A 101 -11.83 -9.54 12.95
C ALA A 101 -10.35 -9.81 13.29
N TRP A 102 -9.58 -8.77 13.66
CA TRP A 102 -8.21 -8.91 14.12
C TRP A 102 -8.14 -9.74 15.41
N ILE A 103 -8.99 -9.44 16.39
CA ILE A 103 -9.01 -10.12 17.70
C ILE A 103 -9.40 -11.58 17.52
N VAL A 104 -10.42 -11.85 16.69
CA VAL A 104 -10.88 -13.22 16.41
C VAL A 104 -9.80 -14.03 15.68
N ALA A 105 -9.08 -13.42 14.72
CA ALA A 105 -7.98 -14.09 14.02
C ALA A 105 -6.82 -14.44 14.97
N ALA A 106 -6.41 -13.49 15.81
CA ALA A 106 -5.38 -13.73 16.82
C ALA A 106 -5.81 -14.84 17.81
N ALA A 107 -7.05 -14.80 18.29
CA ALA A 107 -7.59 -15.86 19.15
C ALA A 107 -7.61 -17.22 18.46
N ALA A 108 -7.99 -17.28 17.17
CA ALA A 108 -7.98 -18.52 16.40
C ALA A 108 -6.58 -19.14 16.30
N LEU A 109 -5.54 -18.32 16.03
CA LEU A 109 -4.15 -18.78 16.01
C LEU A 109 -3.69 -19.32 17.39
N LEU A 110 -4.06 -18.62 18.47
CA LEU A 110 -3.72 -19.05 19.83
C LEU A 110 -4.44 -20.37 20.19
N VAL A 111 -5.70 -20.52 19.81
CA VAL A 111 -6.46 -21.76 19.99
C VAL A 111 -5.82 -22.91 19.20
N GLU A 112 -5.41 -22.68 17.95
CA GLU A 112 -4.68 -23.68 17.16
C GLU A 112 -3.41 -24.14 17.89
N ASN A 113 -2.60 -23.21 18.38
CA ASN A 113 -1.36 -23.53 19.11
C ASN A 113 -1.64 -24.24 20.43
N TYR A 114 -2.71 -23.88 21.13
CA TYR A 114 -3.17 -24.58 22.33
C TYR A 114 -3.60 -26.02 22.02
N VAL A 115 -4.34 -26.25 20.92
CA VAL A 115 -4.74 -27.60 20.48
C VAL A 115 -3.50 -28.42 20.15
N ILE A 116 -2.56 -27.90 19.35
CA ILE A 116 -1.30 -28.57 19.03
C ILE A 116 -0.56 -29.00 20.31
N TRP A 117 -0.49 -28.12 21.31
CA TRP A 117 0.14 -28.41 22.58
C TRP A 117 -0.61 -29.50 23.38
N ARG A 118 -1.94 -29.50 23.36
CA ARG A 118 -2.78 -30.47 24.08
C ARG A 118 -2.92 -31.83 23.40
N THR A 119 -2.67 -31.92 22.10
CA THR A 119 -2.82 -33.15 21.33
C THR A 119 -1.53 -33.58 20.65
N PRO A 120 -0.41 -33.77 21.40
CA PRO A 120 0.89 -34.11 20.80
C PRO A 120 0.90 -35.43 20.03
N GLY A 121 -0.06 -36.33 20.30
CA GLY A 121 -0.22 -37.60 19.58
C GLY A 121 -0.88 -37.47 18.20
N LEU A 122 -1.47 -36.32 17.87
CA LEU A 122 -1.99 -36.09 16.52
C LEU A 122 -0.84 -35.71 15.58
N PRO A 123 -0.88 -36.14 14.31
CA PRO A 123 0.16 -35.85 13.33
C PRO A 123 0.05 -34.41 12.83
N HIS A 124 0.30 -33.42 13.69
CA HIS A 124 0.15 -32.01 13.33
C HIS A 124 1.14 -31.56 12.24
N HIS A 125 2.27 -32.25 12.06
CA HIS A 125 3.30 -31.96 11.06
C HIS A 125 3.77 -30.49 11.04
N THR A 126 3.94 -29.88 12.22
CA THR A 126 4.27 -28.45 12.38
C THR A 126 5.57 -28.05 11.68
N ALA A 127 6.59 -28.93 11.69
CA ALA A 127 7.86 -28.69 10.99
C ALA A 127 7.68 -28.64 9.46
N LEU A 128 6.83 -29.50 8.90
CA LEU A 128 6.50 -29.47 7.47
C LEU A 128 5.72 -28.19 7.14
N MET A 129 4.69 -27.87 7.93
CA MET A 129 3.90 -26.64 7.73
C MET A 129 4.76 -25.38 7.78
N ARG A 130 5.76 -25.33 8.67
CA ARG A 130 6.72 -24.22 8.73
C ARG A 130 7.59 -24.11 7.47
N ARG A 131 8.07 -25.24 6.92
CA ARG A 131 8.81 -25.25 5.65
C ARG A 131 7.93 -24.77 4.49
N ILE A 132 6.68 -25.23 4.42
CA ILE A 132 5.69 -24.77 3.44
C ILE A 132 5.47 -23.28 3.60
N ALA A 133 5.28 -22.79 4.83
CA ALA A 133 5.04 -21.39 5.12
C ALA A 133 6.19 -20.49 4.64
N PHE A 134 7.45 -20.86 4.94
CA PHE A 134 8.61 -20.13 4.40
C PHE A 134 8.69 -20.22 2.88
N GLY A 135 8.37 -21.37 2.28
CA GLY A 135 8.29 -21.51 0.82
C GLY A 135 7.28 -20.55 0.20
N LEU A 136 6.08 -20.46 0.78
CA LEU A 136 5.02 -19.53 0.34
C LEU A 136 5.43 -18.06 0.55
N PHE A 137 6.04 -17.73 1.68
CA PHE A 137 6.57 -16.40 1.98
C PHE A 137 7.57 -15.94 0.90
N TYR A 138 8.58 -16.76 0.61
CA TYR A 138 9.59 -16.42 -0.40
C TYR A 138 9.04 -16.44 -1.82
N THR A 139 8.09 -17.34 -2.13
CA THR A 139 7.41 -17.36 -3.43
C THR A 139 6.63 -16.07 -3.65
N HIS A 140 5.87 -15.62 -2.64
CA HIS A 140 5.14 -14.35 -2.69
C HIS A 140 6.09 -13.17 -2.95
N LEU A 141 7.16 -13.05 -2.16
CA LEU A 141 8.12 -11.97 -2.29
C LEU A 141 8.81 -12.00 -3.66
N ALA A 142 9.28 -13.17 -4.12
CA ALA A 142 10.00 -13.31 -5.38
C ALA A 142 9.11 -13.00 -6.59
N VAL A 143 7.92 -13.60 -6.67
CA VAL A 143 7.00 -13.43 -7.81
C VAL A 143 6.58 -11.97 -7.96
N LEU A 144 6.20 -11.32 -6.87
CA LEU A 144 5.77 -9.92 -6.92
C LEU A 144 6.96 -8.95 -7.10
N THR A 145 8.16 -9.30 -6.66
CA THR A 145 9.37 -8.53 -6.98
C THR A 145 9.71 -8.63 -8.46
N VAL A 146 9.61 -9.82 -9.07
CA VAL A 146 9.77 -9.99 -10.52
C VAL A 146 8.71 -9.21 -11.28
N TYR A 147 7.45 -9.29 -10.86
CA TYR A 147 6.36 -8.51 -11.44
C TYR A 147 6.66 -7.00 -11.40
N ARG A 148 7.04 -6.48 -10.23
CA ARG A 148 7.43 -5.07 -10.05
C ARG A 148 8.68 -4.69 -10.87
N SER A 149 9.62 -5.61 -11.04
CA SER A 149 10.80 -5.40 -11.88
C SER A 149 10.45 -5.28 -13.37
N ALA A 150 9.46 -6.05 -13.85
CA ALA A 150 8.95 -5.89 -15.20
C ALA A 150 8.31 -4.49 -15.41
N ILE A 151 7.57 -4.00 -14.41
CA ILE A 151 7.02 -2.64 -14.38
C ILE A 151 8.13 -1.59 -14.42
N LEU A 152 9.22 -1.79 -13.66
CA LEU A 152 10.38 -0.90 -13.66
C LEU A 152 11.00 -0.81 -15.06
N VAL A 153 11.24 -1.95 -15.70
CA VAL A 153 11.81 -2.00 -17.05
C VAL A 153 10.89 -1.29 -18.05
N ALA A 154 9.57 -1.51 -17.98
CA ALA A 154 8.61 -0.81 -18.83
C ALA A 154 8.65 0.71 -18.63
N HIS A 155 8.65 1.19 -17.39
CA HIS A 155 8.73 2.62 -17.08
C HIS A 155 10.06 3.25 -17.53
N LEU A 156 11.18 2.54 -17.41
CA LEU A 156 12.49 3.04 -17.86
C LEU A 156 12.59 3.09 -19.39
N ARG A 157 12.00 2.14 -20.11
CA ARG A 157 11.89 2.18 -21.57
C ARG A 157 11.00 3.34 -22.02
N GLU A 158 9.92 3.56 -21.31
CA GLU A 158 8.92 4.60 -21.59
C GLU A 158 9.15 5.90 -20.83
N LYS A 159 10.38 6.16 -20.39
CA LYS A 159 10.69 7.28 -19.48
C LYS A 159 10.31 8.66 -20.03
N ALA A 160 10.37 8.84 -21.36
CA ALA A 160 9.98 10.10 -22.00
C ALA A 160 8.47 10.34 -21.88
N HIS A 161 7.66 9.31 -22.15
CA HIS A 161 6.20 9.32 -21.98
C HIS A 161 5.81 9.52 -20.52
N VAL A 162 6.45 8.79 -19.60
CA VAL A 162 6.27 8.95 -18.15
C VAL A 162 6.52 10.40 -17.72
N ARG A 163 7.64 10.99 -18.16
CA ARG A 163 7.98 12.38 -17.84
C ARG A 163 6.97 13.36 -18.42
N ALA A 164 6.59 13.18 -19.68
CA ALA A 164 5.66 14.08 -20.37
C ALA A 164 4.31 14.13 -19.64
N PHE A 165 3.73 12.97 -19.31
CA PHE A 165 2.49 12.88 -18.54
C PHE A 165 2.61 13.59 -17.18
N LEU A 166 3.63 13.26 -16.39
CA LEU A 166 3.78 13.81 -15.04
C LEU A 166 4.05 15.34 -15.04
N MET A 167 4.68 15.88 -16.09
CA MET A 167 4.90 17.32 -16.24
C MET A 167 3.61 18.13 -16.47
N GLU A 168 2.49 17.46 -16.79
CA GLU A 168 1.15 18.06 -16.88
C GLU A 168 0.33 17.88 -15.60
N THR A 169 0.94 17.38 -14.52
CA THR A 169 0.30 17.16 -13.21
C THR A 169 0.93 18.02 -12.10
N SER A 170 0.51 17.82 -10.84
CA SER A 170 1.14 18.43 -9.66
C SER A 170 2.63 18.09 -9.51
N TRP A 171 3.10 17.01 -10.14
CA TRP A 171 4.49 16.57 -10.10
C TRP A 171 5.45 17.46 -10.91
N LYS A 172 4.93 18.37 -11.75
CA LYS A 172 5.74 19.31 -12.54
C LYS A 172 6.79 20.04 -11.72
N ALA A 173 6.43 20.51 -10.51
CA ALA A 173 7.34 21.28 -9.67
C ALA A 173 8.53 20.42 -9.16
N ALA A 174 8.28 19.17 -8.78
CA ALA A 174 9.33 18.23 -8.37
C ALA A 174 10.21 17.84 -9.57
N LEU A 175 9.59 17.51 -10.70
CA LEU A 175 10.30 17.07 -11.91
C LEU A 175 11.06 18.19 -12.63
N ALA A 176 10.70 19.45 -12.43
CA ALA A 176 11.45 20.59 -12.94
C ALA A 176 12.82 20.72 -12.26
N ARG A 177 12.95 20.28 -10.99
CA ARG A 177 14.20 20.29 -10.22
C ARG A 177 15.06 19.06 -10.48
N GLN A 178 14.46 17.96 -10.92
CA GLN A 178 15.13 16.70 -11.22
C GLN A 178 15.19 16.46 -12.74
N PRO A 179 16.37 16.66 -13.39
CA PRO A 179 16.47 16.48 -14.84
C PRO A 179 16.21 15.03 -15.27
N SER A 180 16.55 14.04 -14.42
CA SER A 180 16.41 12.62 -14.77
C SER A 180 15.17 11.98 -14.15
N ILE A 181 14.13 11.78 -14.95
CA ILE A 181 12.95 10.98 -14.57
C ILE A 181 13.32 9.53 -14.18
N ALA A 182 14.46 9.02 -14.66
CA ALA A 182 14.90 7.67 -14.31
C ALA A 182 15.20 7.53 -12.81
N ILE A 183 15.70 8.59 -12.16
CA ILE A 183 15.93 8.59 -10.71
C ILE A 183 14.60 8.45 -9.96
N GLU A 184 13.55 9.17 -10.40
CA GLU A 184 12.21 9.08 -9.81
C GLU A 184 11.57 7.70 -10.01
N ILE A 185 11.77 7.10 -11.18
CA ILE A 185 11.30 5.73 -11.47
C ILE A 185 12.01 4.71 -10.57
N VAL A 186 13.34 4.79 -10.42
CA VAL A 186 14.09 3.90 -9.53
C VAL A 186 13.73 4.14 -8.06
N HIS A 187 13.53 5.41 -7.67
CA HIS A 187 13.05 5.77 -6.35
C HIS A 187 11.68 5.13 -6.03
N ALA A 188 10.74 5.16 -6.97
CA ALA A 188 9.44 4.50 -6.81
C ALA A 188 9.57 2.98 -6.67
N TYR A 189 10.43 2.36 -7.47
CA TYR A 189 10.72 0.92 -7.35
C TYR A 189 11.31 0.55 -5.99
N CYS A 190 12.32 1.31 -5.51
CA CYS A 190 12.93 1.09 -4.21
C CYS A 190 11.95 1.33 -3.07
N THR A 191 11.07 2.32 -3.20
CA THR A 191 9.99 2.59 -2.25
C THR A 191 9.07 1.38 -2.12
N GLY A 192 8.52 0.90 -3.24
CA GLY A 192 7.62 -0.26 -3.21
C GLY A 192 8.32 -1.53 -2.72
N LEU A 193 9.57 -1.79 -3.13
CA LEU A 193 10.31 -2.97 -2.66
C LEU A 193 10.59 -2.91 -1.15
N LEU A 194 10.98 -1.74 -0.64
CA LEU A 194 11.24 -1.54 0.78
C LEU A 194 9.94 -1.71 1.59
N THR A 195 8.86 -1.03 1.19
CA THR A 195 7.54 -1.19 1.83
C THR A 195 7.10 -2.65 1.81
N HIS A 196 7.32 -3.38 0.71
CA HIS A 196 6.91 -4.77 0.57
C HIS A 196 7.66 -5.70 1.53
N ILE A 197 8.99 -5.54 1.66
CA ILE A 197 9.77 -6.32 2.64
C ILE A 197 9.27 -6.06 4.07
N LEU A 198 9.00 -4.80 4.41
CA LEU A 198 8.58 -4.43 5.75
C LEU A 198 7.14 -4.87 6.07
N LEU A 199 6.23 -4.81 5.09
CA LEU A 199 4.88 -5.36 5.22
C LEU A 199 4.90 -6.84 5.62
N LEU A 200 5.87 -7.60 5.10
CA LEU A 200 5.97 -9.04 5.33
C LEU A 200 6.69 -9.41 6.64
N ALA A 201 7.39 -8.47 7.28
CA ALA A 201 8.13 -8.74 8.51
C ALA A 201 7.25 -9.35 9.63
N PRO A 202 6.04 -8.85 9.92
CA PRO A 202 5.13 -9.48 10.88
C PRO A 202 4.72 -10.91 10.51
N TRP A 203 4.52 -11.21 9.22
CA TRP A 203 4.19 -12.56 8.77
C TRP A 203 5.37 -13.52 8.94
N TYR A 204 6.59 -13.08 8.66
CA TYR A 204 7.80 -13.85 8.92
C TYR A 204 7.93 -14.21 10.41
N LEU A 205 7.67 -13.24 11.30
CA LEU A 205 7.63 -13.46 12.73
C LEU A 205 6.56 -14.48 13.13
N ALA A 206 5.36 -14.39 12.55
CA ALA A 206 4.29 -15.34 12.82
C ALA A 206 4.68 -16.78 12.43
N ILE A 207 5.29 -16.97 11.26
CA ILE A 207 5.83 -18.27 10.81
C ILE A 207 6.93 -18.79 11.75
N THR A 208 7.75 -17.88 12.27
CA THR A 208 8.90 -18.22 13.12
C THR A 208 8.50 -18.59 14.53
N TYR A 209 7.47 -17.96 15.10
CA TYR A 209 7.14 -18.15 16.51
C TYR A 209 5.89 -18.98 16.78
N PHE A 210 4.99 -19.14 15.80
CA PHE A 210 3.81 -19.97 15.97
C PHE A 210 3.92 -21.29 15.21
N ASN A 211 3.16 -22.27 15.67
CA ASN A 211 2.97 -23.54 14.97
C ASN A 211 1.66 -23.53 14.21
N PHE A 212 1.68 -24.18 13.04
CA PHE A 212 0.50 -24.41 12.21
C PHE A 212 0.36 -25.91 11.99
N SER A 213 -0.87 -26.41 12.03
CA SER A 213 -1.16 -27.83 11.93
C SER A 213 -1.69 -28.21 10.56
N LEU A 214 -1.12 -29.27 9.98
CA LEU A 214 -1.62 -29.88 8.75
C LEU A 214 -3.04 -30.45 8.95
N VAL A 215 -3.28 -31.11 10.08
CA VAL A 215 -4.57 -31.77 10.39
C VAL A 215 -5.69 -30.76 10.62
N LEU A 216 -5.37 -29.55 11.10
CA LEU A 216 -6.37 -28.50 11.35
C LEU A 216 -6.65 -27.62 10.12
N LEU A 217 -5.93 -27.80 9.01
CA LEU A 217 -6.17 -27.04 7.76
C LEU A 217 -7.64 -27.00 7.32
N PRO A 218 -8.40 -28.12 7.35
CA PRO A 218 -9.80 -28.11 6.93
C PRO A 218 -10.69 -27.18 7.77
N LEU A 219 -10.25 -26.79 8.97
CA LEU A 219 -10.93 -25.83 9.83
C LEU A 219 -10.33 -24.42 9.71
N THR A 220 -9.00 -24.31 9.80
CA THR A 220 -8.31 -23.02 9.89
C THR A 220 -8.38 -22.24 8.57
N VAL A 221 -8.35 -22.91 7.42
CA VAL A 221 -8.42 -22.24 6.11
C VAL A 221 -9.81 -21.62 5.86
N PRO A 222 -10.94 -22.35 5.97
CA PRO A 222 -12.26 -21.75 5.86
C PRO A 222 -12.51 -20.66 6.91
N LEU A 223 -12.05 -20.87 8.15
CA LEU A 223 -12.17 -19.86 9.20
C LEU A 223 -11.42 -18.57 8.85
N GLY A 224 -10.20 -18.67 8.32
CA GLY A 224 -9.42 -17.52 7.87
C GLY A 224 -10.13 -16.73 6.76
N PHE A 225 -10.67 -17.42 5.75
CA PHE A 225 -11.47 -16.77 4.69
C PHE A 225 -12.76 -16.13 5.23
N TYR A 226 -13.44 -16.81 6.15
CA TYR A 226 -14.62 -16.26 6.81
C TYR A 226 -14.27 -14.97 7.55
N ILE A 227 -13.26 -14.97 8.42
CA ILE A 227 -12.84 -13.78 9.17
C ILE A 227 -12.42 -12.66 8.21
N HIS A 228 -11.67 -12.98 7.14
CA HIS A 228 -11.25 -11.99 6.16
C HIS A 228 -12.46 -11.38 5.42
N SER A 229 -13.43 -12.18 5.02
CA SER A 229 -14.66 -11.68 4.40
C SER A 229 -15.45 -10.73 5.32
N ARG A 230 -15.43 -10.98 6.64
CA ARG A 230 -16.02 -10.07 7.63
C ARG A 230 -15.22 -8.77 7.76
N PHE A 231 -13.89 -8.86 7.68
CA PHE A 231 -13.02 -7.68 7.67
C PHE A 231 -13.24 -6.81 6.42
N LEU A 232 -13.39 -7.42 5.24
CA LEU A 232 -13.64 -6.68 3.98
C LEU A 232 -14.89 -5.80 4.03
N LYS A 233 -15.91 -6.15 4.83
CA LYS A 233 -17.11 -5.30 5.02
C LYS A 233 -16.83 -4.01 5.79
N VAL A 234 -15.76 -3.97 6.59
CA VAL A 234 -15.38 -2.81 7.41
C VAL A 234 -14.05 -2.19 6.98
N VAL A 235 -13.39 -2.76 5.97
CA VAL A 235 -12.07 -2.33 5.52
C VAL A 235 -12.08 -0.87 5.08
N ASN A 236 -13.15 -0.41 4.43
CA ASN A 236 -13.24 0.97 3.97
C ASN A 236 -13.27 1.97 5.13
N LEU A 237 -14.08 1.69 6.16
CA LEU A 237 -14.15 2.50 7.38
C LEU A 237 -12.83 2.49 8.15
N TRP A 238 -12.21 1.32 8.25
CA TRP A 238 -10.90 1.17 8.89
C TRP A 238 -9.82 1.95 8.15
N PHE A 239 -9.73 1.78 6.83
CA PHE A 239 -8.73 2.41 5.96
C PHE A 239 -8.91 3.92 5.93
N TYR A 240 -10.13 4.42 5.74
CA TYR A 240 -10.41 5.86 5.76
C TYR A 240 -9.86 6.52 7.02
N ARG A 241 -10.13 5.93 8.19
CA ARG A 241 -9.69 6.52 9.46
C ARG A 241 -8.17 6.53 9.57
N ASP A 242 -7.53 5.43 9.21
CA ASP A 242 -6.08 5.29 9.27
C ASP A 242 -5.38 6.26 8.32
N HIS A 243 -5.90 6.35 7.09
CA HIS A 243 -5.37 7.19 6.03
C HIS A 243 -5.63 8.68 6.31
N TRP A 244 -6.79 9.04 6.86
CA TRP A 244 -7.05 10.41 7.32
C TRP A 244 -6.04 10.85 8.39
N LEU A 245 -5.73 9.98 9.36
CA LEU A 245 -4.73 10.24 10.39
C LEU A 245 -3.34 10.41 9.78
N ALA A 246 -2.97 9.54 8.85
CA ALA A 246 -1.71 9.59 8.14
C ALA A 246 -1.45 10.93 7.42
N HIS A 247 -2.51 11.62 6.98
CA HIS A 247 -2.38 12.94 6.38
C HIS A 247 -2.54 14.12 7.34
N HIS A 248 -3.13 13.93 8.53
CA HIS A 248 -3.47 15.01 9.45
C HIS A 248 -2.65 15.02 10.75
N SER A 249 -1.86 13.99 10.98
CA SER A 249 -0.85 13.91 12.03
C SER A 249 0.53 14.01 11.39
N GLU A 250 1.29 15.07 11.71
CA GLU A 250 2.62 15.27 11.13
C GLU A 250 3.54 14.08 11.41
N LEU A 251 3.50 13.50 12.61
CA LEU A 251 4.34 12.36 12.96
C LEU A 251 3.94 11.08 12.21
N GLU A 252 2.63 10.83 12.02
CA GLU A 252 2.19 9.69 11.20
C GLU A 252 2.58 9.87 9.74
N PHE A 253 2.48 11.09 9.20
CA PHE A 253 2.96 11.34 7.86
C PHE A 253 4.47 11.06 7.75
N LEU A 254 5.29 11.65 8.62
CA LEU A 254 6.75 11.55 8.51
C LEU A 254 7.29 10.13 8.74
N TYR A 255 6.70 9.37 9.65
CA TYR A 255 7.24 8.06 10.04
C TYR A 255 6.53 6.88 9.38
N LEU A 256 5.26 7.04 8.98
CA LEU A 256 4.46 5.95 8.45
C LEU A 256 4.21 6.15 6.96
N HIS A 257 3.47 7.19 6.58
CA HIS A 257 2.78 7.23 5.30
C HIS A 257 3.49 8.03 4.20
N GLY A 258 4.23 9.07 4.59
CA GLY A 258 4.91 9.99 3.68
C GLY A 258 5.76 9.35 2.59
N PRO A 259 6.49 8.23 2.83
CA PRO A 259 7.26 7.59 1.76
C PRO A 259 6.40 7.12 0.57
N HIS A 260 5.14 6.77 0.81
CA HIS A 260 4.18 6.41 -0.25
C HIS A 260 3.92 7.58 -1.20
N HIS A 261 3.71 8.77 -0.64
CA HIS A 261 3.49 10.02 -1.39
C HIS A 261 4.76 10.61 -1.99
N ASP A 262 5.91 10.20 -1.47
CA ASP A 262 7.16 10.74 -1.92
C ASP A 262 7.58 10.13 -3.27
N ALA A 263 7.02 9.00 -3.68
CA ALA A 263 7.36 8.38 -4.96
C ALA A 263 6.34 8.70 -6.07
N ILE A 264 6.79 8.68 -7.32
CA ILE A 264 5.89 8.93 -8.46
C ILE A 264 4.72 7.93 -8.47
N PRO A 265 3.52 8.37 -8.87
CA PRO A 265 2.29 7.62 -8.67
C PRO A 265 2.12 6.56 -9.77
N SER A 266 2.81 5.44 -9.58
CA SER A 266 2.85 4.29 -10.50
C SER A 266 2.78 2.97 -9.75
N GLY A 267 2.49 1.86 -10.44
CA GLY A 267 2.38 0.54 -9.80
C GLY A 267 3.66 0.08 -9.08
N LEU A 268 4.80 0.75 -9.32
CA LEU A 268 6.05 0.53 -8.60
C LEU A 268 5.92 0.73 -7.09
N ILE A 269 5.05 1.63 -6.62
CA ILE A 269 4.89 1.95 -5.20
C ILE A 269 3.87 1.04 -4.50
N GLY A 270 3.03 0.33 -5.26
CA GLY A 270 1.88 -0.40 -4.73
C GLY A 270 2.26 -1.51 -3.75
N VAL A 271 1.81 -1.34 -2.50
CA VAL A 271 1.91 -2.26 -1.35
C VAL A 271 0.81 -1.92 -0.32
N SER A 272 -0.45 -2.02 -0.73
CA SER A 272 -1.66 -1.65 0.04
C SER A 272 -1.67 -0.20 0.54
N GLY A 273 -1.18 0.74 -0.28
CA GLY A 273 -1.14 2.17 0.05
C GLY A 273 -0.36 2.50 1.33
N ASN A 274 0.74 1.79 1.58
CA ASN A 274 1.56 1.92 2.79
C ASN A 274 2.87 2.65 2.52
N GLY A 275 3.34 3.44 3.47
CA GLY A 275 4.77 3.70 3.62
C GLY A 275 5.48 2.62 4.48
N TYR A 276 6.78 2.79 4.72
CA TYR A 276 7.64 1.69 5.20
C TYR A 276 7.20 1.08 6.54
N LEU A 277 7.14 1.89 7.60
CA LEU A 277 6.72 1.43 8.93
C LEU A 277 5.19 1.29 9.03
N GLU A 278 4.44 1.97 8.15
CA GLU A 278 2.99 1.85 8.09
C GLU A 278 2.55 0.42 7.80
N GLY A 279 3.21 -0.26 6.85
CA GLY A 279 2.95 -1.65 6.53
C GLY A 279 3.08 -2.55 7.77
N VAL A 280 4.12 -2.35 8.58
CA VAL A 280 4.33 -3.08 9.83
C VAL A 280 3.18 -2.83 10.81
N LEU A 281 2.81 -1.57 11.05
CA LEU A 281 1.76 -1.22 12.03
C LEU A 281 0.37 -1.68 11.57
N ARG A 282 0.02 -1.50 10.29
CA ARG A 282 -1.27 -1.96 9.75
C ARG A 282 -1.38 -3.48 9.77
N HIS A 283 -0.29 -4.22 9.59
CA HIS A 283 -0.33 -5.69 9.62
C HIS A 283 -0.25 -6.26 11.04
N THR A 284 0.42 -5.58 11.96
CA THR A 284 0.45 -5.98 13.37
C THR A 284 -0.81 -5.58 14.14
N MET A 285 -1.44 -4.45 13.81
CA MET A 285 -2.53 -3.86 14.61
C MET A 285 -3.79 -3.46 13.81
N GLY A 286 -3.86 -3.74 12.51
CA GLY A 286 -5.00 -3.34 11.67
C GLY A 286 -5.70 -4.52 11.01
N GLY A 287 -4.99 -5.18 10.08
CA GLY A 287 -5.49 -6.30 9.30
C GLY A 287 -5.29 -7.66 10.00
N PRO A 288 -6.25 -8.60 9.89
CA PRO A 288 -6.16 -9.93 10.50
C PRO A 288 -5.21 -10.92 9.78
N GLY A 289 -4.68 -10.55 8.60
CA GLY A 289 -4.02 -11.47 7.65
C GLY A 289 -2.84 -12.26 8.22
N ILE A 290 -2.08 -11.67 9.15
CA ILE A 290 -0.86 -12.27 9.69
C ILE A 290 -1.12 -13.45 10.64
N PHE A 291 -2.36 -13.59 11.15
CA PHE A 291 -2.72 -14.66 12.09
C PHE A 291 -3.37 -15.86 11.42
N TYR A 292 -3.63 -15.79 10.11
CA TYR A 292 -4.20 -16.92 9.41
C TYR A 292 -3.16 -18.02 9.20
N ASN A 293 -3.67 -19.18 8.80
CA ASN A 293 -2.83 -20.23 8.27
C ASN A 293 -2.00 -19.72 7.07
N PRO A 294 -0.74 -20.20 6.87
CA PRO A 294 0.13 -19.75 5.80
C PRO A 294 -0.46 -19.79 4.39
N VAL A 295 -1.33 -20.75 4.07
CA VAL A 295 -1.99 -20.83 2.75
C VAL A 295 -2.95 -19.66 2.56
N THR A 296 -3.79 -19.38 3.55
CA THR A 296 -4.74 -18.27 3.51
C THR A 296 -4.00 -16.93 3.50
N THR A 297 -2.99 -16.74 4.34
CA THR A 297 -2.16 -15.53 4.37
C THR A 297 -1.45 -15.30 3.02
N PHE A 298 -0.88 -16.34 2.42
CA PHE A 298 -0.25 -16.27 1.10
C PHE A 298 -1.22 -15.79 0.02
N LEU A 299 -2.40 -16.42 -0.08
CA LEU A 299 -3.37 -16.09 -1.12
C LEU A 299 -3.89 -14.65 -0.97
N ILE A 300 -4.23 -14.24 0.25
CA ILE A 300 -4.72 -12.89 0.54
C ILE A 300 -3.65 -11.86 0.23
N HIS A 301 -2.42 -12.02 0.74
CA HIS A 301 -1.36 -11.04 0.46
C HIS A 301 -0.96 -10.99 -1.01
N CYS A 302 -0.89 -12.14 -1.70
CA CYS A 302 -0.66 -12.15 -3.15
C CYS A 302 -1.71 -11.33 -3.89
N PHE A 303 -2.98 -11.51 -3.55
CA PHE A 303 -4.07 -10.76 -4.17
C PHE A 303 -4.01 -9.27 -3.80
N ASP A 304 -3.93 -8.95 -2.51
CA ASP A 304 -3.95 -7.58 -2.01
C ASP A 304 -2.80 -6.74 -2.60
N VAL A 305 -1.57 -7.25 -2.55
CA VAL A 305 -0.40 -6.52 -3.07
C VAL A 305 -0.47 -6.40 -4.59
N LYS A 306 -0.89 -7.45 -5.30
CA LYS A 306 -1.02 -7.40 -6.77
C LYS A 306 -2.10 -6.40 -7.21
N VAL A 307 -3.26 -6.42 -6.58
CA VAL A 307 -4.35 -5.49 -6.89
C VAL A 307 -3.94 -4.06 -6.57
N ASP A 308 -3.17 -3.86 -5.50
CA ASP A 308 -2.67 -2.53 -5.16
C ASP A 308 -1.61 -2.01 -6.15
N ILE A 309 -0.71 -2.87 -6.63
CA ILE A 309 0.23 -2.54 -7.72
C ILE A 309 -0.54 -2.07 -8.95
N ASP A 310 -1.53 -2.83 -9.41
CA ASP A 310 -2.33 -2.47 -10.58
C ASP A 310 -3.14 -1.19 -10.31
N GLY A 311 -3.72 -1.07 -9.11
CA GLY A 311 -4.53 0.06 -8.68
C GLY A 311 -3.76 1.36 -8.54
N HIS A 312 -2.44 1.30 -8.34
CA HIS A 312 -1.54 2.47 -8.28
C HIS A 312 -0.89 2.82 -9.62
N GLN A 313 -1.20 2.10 -10.70
CA GLN A 313 -0.72 2.49 -12.02
C GLN A 313 -1.59 3.61 -12.60
N PHE A 314 -1.20 4.85 -12.30
CA PHE A 314 -1.90 6.06 -12.73
C PHE A 314 -1.30 6.72 -13.98
N ILE A 315 -0.21 6.16 -14.52
CA ILE A 315 0.42 6.63 -15.76
C ILE A 315 -0.13 5.81 -16.93
N PRO A 316 -0.88 6.42 -17.87
CA PRO A 316 -1.52 5.72 -18.98
C PRO A 316 -0.49 5.12 -19.93
N GLY A 317 -0.84 4.00 -20.59
CA GLY A 317 -0.04 3.44 -21.69
C GLY A 317 1.29 2.81 -21.27
N VAL A 318 1.60 2.72 -19.98
CA VAL A 318 2.77 1.99 -19.46
C VAL A 318 2.30 0.78 -18.66
N TYR A 319 3.03 -0.33 -18.75
CA TYR A 319 2.71 -1.55 -18.04
C TYR A 319 2.77 -1.36 -16.50
N PRO A 320 1.79 -1.89 -15.72
CA PRO A 320 0.65 -2.68 -16.16
C PRO A 320 -0.46 -1.82 -16.78
N HIS A 321 -0.98 -2.20 -17.93
CA HIS A 321 -1.99 -1.37 -18.60
C HIS A 321 -3.32 -1.40 -17.84
N VAL A 322 -3.70 -0.26 -17.25
CA VAL A 322 -5.00 -0.08 -16.61
C VAL A 322 -5.96 0.57 -17.60
N PRO A 323 -7.13 -0.03 -17.87
CA PRO A 323 -8.10 0.57 -18.79
C PRO A 323 -8.70 1.84 -18.19
N THR A 324 -9.05 2.81 -19.05
CA THR A 324 -9.70 4.07 -18.64
C THR A 324 -10.97 3.81 -17.83
N SER A 325 -11.73 2.74 -18.13
CA SER A 325 -12.93 2.37 -17.36
C SER A 325 -12.66 2.12 -15.88
N VAL A 326 -11.48 1.60 -15.53
CA VAL A 326 -11.08 1.43 -14.12
C VAL A 326 -10.70 2.76 -13.49
N GLN A 327 -10.02 3.65 -14.23
CA GLN A 327 -9.68 4.99 -13.75
C GLN A 327 -10.93 5.86 -13.54
N LEU A 328 -11.97 5.68 -14.36
CA LEU A 328 -13.24 6.39 -14.22
C LEU A 328 -13.95 6.08 -12.89
N ILE A 329 -13.79 4.87 -12.35
CA ILE A 329 -14.40 4.46 -11.08
C ILE A 329 -13.46 4.55 -9.88
N ASN A 330 -12.22 5.02 -10.06
CA ASN A 330 -11.19 5.07 -9.01
C ASN A 330 -10.56 6.47 -8.93
N GLN A 331 -10.92 7.22 -7.88
CA GLN A 331 -10.38 8.56 -7.62
C GLN A 331 -9.22 8.60 -6.63
N HIS A 332 -8.76 7.45 -6.12
CA HIS A 332 -7.57 7.41 -5.28
C HIS A 332 -6.34 7.98 -6.03
N SER A 333 -6.32 7.92 -7.36
CA SER A 333 -5.35 8.60 -8.22
C SER A 333 -5.22 10.10 -7.93
N THR A 334 -6.34 10.82 -7.81
CA THR A 334 -6.34 12.29 -7.63
C THR A 334 -5.68 12.73 -6.33
N HIS A 335 -5.69 11.84 -5.33
CA HIS A 335 -5.04 12.04 -4.06
C HIS A 335 -3.50 12.09 -4.21
N HIS A 336 -2.96 11.19 -5.04
CA HIS A 336 -1.54 11.17 -5.43
C HIS A 336 -1.09 12.34 -6.32
N PHE A 337 -2.04 13.11 -6.87
CA PHE A 337 -1.79 14.33 -7.64
C PHE A 337 -2.05 15.61 -6.82
N GLY A 338 -1.77 15.56 -5.51
CA GLY A 338 -1.74 16.75 -4.65
C GLY A 338 -3.11 17.19 -4.12
N LYS A 339 -4.08 16.28 -4.08
CA LYS A 339 -5.35 16.48 -3.36
C LYS A 339 -5.29 15.65 -2.07
N LEU A 340 -5.77 16.17 -0.95
CA LEU A 340 -5.80 15.38 0.29
C LEU A 340 -6.89 14.31 0.27
N GLU A 341 -7.92 14.46 -0.56
CA GLU A 341 -9.06 13.56 -0.66
C GLU A 341 -9.08 12.86 -2.02
N PRO A 342 -9.62 11.63 -2.13
CA PRO A 342 -10.30 10.86 -1.07
C PRO A 342 -9.34 10.18 -0.07
N TYR A 343 -9.81 9.94 1.16
CA TYR A 343 -9.12 9.12 2.18
C TYR A 343 -9.58 7.66 2.17
N SER A 344 -10.76 7.36 1.62
CA SER A 344 -11.20 5.97 1.45
C SER A 344 -10.44 5.25 0.33
N LEU A 345 -10.86 4.00 0.02
CA LEU A 345 -10.38 3.30 -1.18
C LEU A 345 -10.72 4.04 -2.49
N GLY A 346 -11.64 5.01 -2.45
CA GLY A 346 -11.90 5.93 -3.55
C GLY A 346 -12.59 5.31 -4.75
N LEU A 347 -13.42 4.28 -4.55
CA LEU A 347 -14.21 3.63 -5.60
C LEU A 347 -15.66 4.13 -5.63
N LYS A 348 -16.21 4.27 -6.83
CA LYS A 348 -17.64 4.60 -7.06
C LYS A 348 -18.19 3.87 -8.28
N LEU A 349 -18.74 2.68 -8.04
CA LEU A 349 -19.30 1.81 -9.08
C LEU A 349 -20.78 2.10 -9.39
N ASP A 350 -21.47 2.91 -8.59
CA ASP A 350 -22.87 3.32 -8.80
C ASP A 350 -23.04 4.54 -9.71
N GLN A 351 -21.94 5.10 -10.23
CA GLN A 351 -22.02 6.26 -11.12
C GLN A 351 -22.62 5.88 -12.50
N PRO A 352 -23.27 6.82 -13.19
CA PRO A 352 -23.75 6.60 -14.55
C PRO A 352 -22.61 6.24 -15.52
N GLY A 353 -22.86 5.34 -16.46
CA GLY A 353 -21.92 5.01 -17.55
C GLY A 353 -20.83 3.99 -17.20
N VAL A 354 -20.87 3.36 -16.03
CA VAL A 354 -19.96 2.25 -15.70
C VAL A 354 -20.24 1.04 -16.62
N PRO A 355 -19.25 0.50 -17.33
CA PRO A 355 -19.43 -0.67 -18.19
C PRO A 355 -19.95 -1.90 -17.44
N GLU A 356 -20.83 -2.68 -18.08
CA GLU A 356 -21.46 -3.85 -17.44
C GLU A 356 -20.45 -4.95 -17.09
N ASP A 357 -19.40 -5.12 -17.89
CA ASP A 357 -18.33 -6.08 -17.62
C ASP A 357 -17.55 -5.72 -16.35
N LEU A 358 -17.33 -4.42 -16.10
CA LEU A 358 -16.70 -3.92 -14.89
C LEU A 358 -17.61 -4.14 -13.66
N LEU A 359 -18.91 -3.84 -13.78
CA LEU A 359 -19.90 -4.14 -12.74
C LEU A 359 -19.94 -5.64 -12.40
N ARG A 360 -19.87 -6.50 -13.43
CA ARG A 360 -19.85 -7.96 -13.26
C ARG A 360 -18.61 -8.43 -12.50
N ARG A 361 -17.43 -7.91 -12.86
CA ARG A 361 -16.17 -8.21 -12.16
C ARG A 361 -16.19 -7.71 -10.72
N ALA A 362 -16.77 -6.54 -10.47
CA ALA A 362 -16.84 -5.93 -9.16
C ALA A 362 -17.76 -6.65 -8.16
N ARG A 363 -18.60 -7.61 -8.61
CA ARG A 363 -19.47 -8.42 -7.73
C ARG A 363 -18.71 -9.22 -6.67
N VAL A 364 -17.40 -9.44 -6.85
CA VAL A 364 -16.54 -10.09 -5.86
C VAL A 364 -16.23 -9.17 -4.67
N PHE A 365 -16.37 -7.85 -4.84
CA PHE A 365 -16.20 -6.88 -3.78
C PHE A 365 -17.47 -6.74 -2.95
N THR A 366 -17.30 -6.37 -1.67
CA THR A 366 -18.43 -6.01 -0.81
C THR A 366 -19.06 -4.70 -1.26
N LYS A 367 -20.33 -4.45 -0.92
CA LYS A 367 -21.02 -3.20 -1.28
C LYS A 367 -20.28 -1.98 -0.73
N GLU A 368 -19.73 -2.11 0.47
CA GLU A 368 -18.97 -1.07 1.16
C GLU A 368 -17.65 -0.74 0.43
N GLN A 369 -17.07 -1.68 -0.32
CA GLN A 369 -15.91 -1.43 -1.17
C GLN A 369 -16.29 -0.82 -2.51
N GLN A 370 -17.38 -1.32 -3.13
CA GLN A 370 -17.84 -0.88 -4.45
C GLN A 370 -18.11 0.63 -4.51
N ASN A 371 -18.66 1.21 -3.44
CA ASN A 371 -18.95 2.64 -3.35
C ASN A 371 -18.23 3.28 -2.15
N SER A 372 -16.94 2.96 -1.99
CA SER A 372 -16.13 3.44 -0.88
C SER A 372 -16.06 4.96 -0.75
N ALA A 373 -16.18 5.68 -1.87
CA ALA A 373 -16.17 7.15 -1.90
C ALA A 373 -17.34 7.80 -1.17
N GLU A 374 -18.47 7.10 -0.99
CA GLU A 374 -19.62 7.62 -0.23
C GLU A 374 -19.20 8.04 1.19
N LEU A 375 -18.23 7.33 1.78
CA LEU A 375 -17.69 7.66 3.09
C LEU A 375 -16.97 9.02 3.10
N ASP A 376 -16.20 9.34 2.05
CA ASP A 376 -15.60 10.66 1.90
C ASP A 376 -16.65 11.75 1.71
N GLU A 377 -17.65 11.50 0.85
CA GLU A 377 -18.74 12.45 0.57
C GLU A 377 -19.48 12.82 1.87
N ARG A 378 -19.75 11.81 2.71
CA ARG A 378 -20.44 12.00 4.00
C ARG A 378 -19.57 12.68 5.06
N LEU A 379 -18.29 12.32 5.16
CA LEU A 379 -17.44 12.78 6.25
C LEU A 379 -16.78 14.14 5.98
N THR A 380 -16.50 14.48 4.72
CA THR A 380 -15.79 15.73 4.39
C THR A 380 -16.55 16.63 3.42
N GLY A 381 -17.68 16.17 2.87
CA GLY A 381 -18.36 16.88 1.78
C GLY A 381 -17.60 16.78 0.45
N PHE A 382 -16.68 15.82 0.33
CA PHE A 382 -16.02 15.47 -0.93
C PHE A 382 -17.07 15.32 -2.04
N LYS A 383 -16.73 15.77 -3.25
CA LYS A 383 -17.56 15.57 -4.44
C LYS A 383 -16.80 14.67 -5.39
N TRP A 384 -17.41 13.52 -5.71
CA TRP A 384 -16.86 12.62 -6.71
C TRP A 384 -16.61 13.37 -8.02
N ASP A 385 -17.65 13.90 -8.66
CA ASP A 385 -17.46 14.69 -9.86
C ASP A 385 -16.89 16.08 -9.54
N ASN A 386 -15.60 16.26 -9.81
CA ASN A 386 -14.88 17.50 -9.54
C ASN A 386 -13.92 17.85 -10.70
N PRO A 387 -13.58 19.15 -10.89
CA PRO A 387 -12.79 19.59 -12.04
C PRO A 387 -11.41 18.91 -12.15
N ARG A 388 -10.77 18.59 -11.02
CA ARG A 388 -9.47 17.91 -11.03
C ARG A 388 -9.57 16.47 -11.51
N PHE A 389 -10.63 15.76 -11.11
CA PHE A 389 -10.84 14.40 -11.61
C PHE A 389 -11.09 14.39 -13.12
N ARG A 390 -11.94 15.29 -13.63
CA ARG A 390 -12.15 15.44 -15.08
C ARG A 390 -10.84 15.73 -15.81
N GLN A 391 -10.06 16.69 -15.30
CA GLN A 391 -8.74 17.01 -15.85
C GLN A 391 -7.80 15.80 -15.87
N TYR A 392 -7.79 14.98 -14.80
CA TYR A 392 -7.00 13.75 -14.76
C TYR A 392 -7.45 12.75 -15.83
N ILE A 393 -8.76 12.52 -15.99
CA ILE A 393 -9.30 11.61 -17.01
C ILE A 393 -8.97 12.12 -18.42
N ASP A 394 -9.19 13.40 -18.70
CA ASP A 394 -8.85 14.02 -20.00
C ASP A 394 -7.36 13.84 -20.32
N LEU A 395 -6.49 14.04 -19.33
CA LEU A 395 -5.05 13.84 -19.45
C LEU A 395 -4.70 12.36 -19.68
N TYR A 396 -5.35 11.46 -18.94
CA TYR A 396 -5.15 10.02 -19.07
C TYR A 396 -5.49 9.53 -20.48
N GLU A 397 -6.64 9.94 -21.01
CA GLU A 397 -7.09 9.61 -22.36
C GLU A 397 -6.19 10.21 -23.44
N LYS A 398 -5.79 11.48 -23.30
CA LYS A 398 -4.83 12.14 -24.20
C LYS A 398 -3.57 11.32 -24.37
N TYR A 399 -2.93 10.92 -23.26
CA TYR A 399 -1.67 10.19 -23.30
C TYR A 399 -1.84 8.73 -23.73
N LEU A 400 -2.97 8.10 -23.42
CA LEU A 400 -3.29 6.78 -23.94
C LEU A 400 -3.43 6.80 -25.48
N ALA A 401 -4.13 7.79 -26.03
CA ALA A 401 -4.30 7.96 -27.47
C ALA A 401 -2.98 8.24 -28.20
N MET A 402 -2.07 9.02 -27.59
CA MET A 402 -0.72 9.24 -28.14
C MET A 402 0.04 7.92 -28.28
N LYS A 403 0.02 7.07 -27.24
CA LYS A 403 0.67 5.76 -27.28
C LYS A 403 0.09 4.82 -28.34
N SER A 404 -1.22 4.82 -28.53
CA SER A 404 -1.85 4.03 -29.58
C SER A 404 -1.40 4.45 -30.98
N ARG A 405 -1.20 5.76 -31.23
CA ARG A 405 -0.72 6.26 -32.53
C ARG A 405 0.72 5.85 -32.81
N GLU A 406 1.61 5.91 -31.81
CA GLU A 406 3.00 5.45 -31.95
C GLU A 406 3.07 3.98 -32.38
N SER A 407 2.25 3.12 -31.76
CA SER A 407 2.22 1.68 -32.07
C SER A 407 1.76 1.35 -33.49
N ILE A 408 0.95 2.22 -34.10
CA ILE A 408 0.49 2.07 -35.50
C ILE A 408 1.59 2.52 -36.46
N SER A 409 2.33 3.59 -36.15
CA SER A 409 3.41 4.10 -36.99
C SER A 409 4.64 3.20 -37.04
N GLU A 410 4.84 2.34 -36.03
CA GLU A 410 5.97 1.40 -35.96
C GLU A 410 5.69 0.05 -36.64
N GLN A 411 4.48 -0.19 -37.17
CA GLN A 411 4.26 -1.35 -38.02
C GLN A 411 5.00 -1.14 -39.34
N PRO A 412 6.03 -1.97 -39.67
CA PRO A 412 6.71 -1.84 -40.94
C PRO A 412 5.66 -1.97 -42.03
N ALA A 413 5.63 -1.03 -42.97
CA ALA A 413 4.79 -1.10 -44.15
C ALA A 413 4.99 -2.50 -44.74
N SER A 414 3.98 -3.36 -44.58
CA SER A 414 4.03 -4.69 -45.13
C SER A 414 4.28 -4.53 -46.61
N LEU A 415 5.43 -5.02 -47.07
CA LEU A 415 5.75 -5.13 -48.48
C LEU A 415 4.57 -5.86 -49.13
N GLU A 416 3.75 -5.10 -49.87
CA GLU A 416 2.75 -5.69 -50.76
C GLU A 416 3.50 -6.55 -51.80
N PRO A 417 2.97 -7.74 -52.13
CA PRO A 417 3.61 -8.71 -53.01
C PRO A 417 3.83 -8.20 -54.45
#